data_AF-A0AAN9UW95-F1
#
_entry.id   AF-A0AAN9UW95-F1
#
_cell.length_a   1.000
_cell.length_b   1.000
_cell.length_c   1.000
_cell.angle_alpha   90.00
_cell.angle_beta   90.00
_cell.angle_gamma   90.00
#
_symmetry.space_group_name_H-M   'P 1'
#
loop_
_entity.id
_entity.type
_entity.pdbx_description
1 polymer ?
#
loop_
_entity_poly.entity_id
_entity_poly.type
_entity_poly.pdbx_seq_one_letter_code
_entity_poly.pdbx_strand_id
1 'polypeptide(L)'
;MAATITEDSLKTALTERLGAIHVEVTDMSGGCGQSFTSLIVSPQFAGQNSLKRHRAVNAALRAEIAAIHAWSARCQTPEEWEREKAKTRAPGGGDGADAPPLDGTREGRVEGVSA
;
A
#
# COMPACT_ATOMS: atom_id res chain seq x y z
N MET A 1 -14.03 -1.02 -25.21
CA MET A 1 -14.13 0.09 -24.24
C MET A 1 -12.97 -0.07 -23.28
N ALA A 2 -11.92 0.75 -23.39
CA ALA A 2 -10.86 0.73 -22.38
C ALA A 2 -11.49 1.24 -21.08
N ALA A 3 -11.55 0.41 -20.05
CA ALA A 3 -12.08 0.83 -18.76
C ALA A 3 -11.12 1.87 -18.18
N THR A 4 -11.52 3.14 -18.21
CA THR A 4 -10.81 4.22 -17.55
C THR A 4 -10.90 3.97 -16.05
N ILE A 5 -9.77 3.59 -15.43
CA ILE A 5 -9.72 3.40 -13.99
C ILE A 5 -9.80 4.77 -13.33
N THR A 6 -10.70 4.91 -12.36
CA THR A 6 -10.89 6.15 -11.60
C THR A 6 -10.55 5.95 -10.13
N GLU A 7 -10.22 7.02 -9.43
CA GLU A 7 -9.91 7.00 -7.99
C GLU A 7 -11.03 6.37 -7.16
N ASP A 8 -12.28 6.72 -7.45
CA ASP A 8 -13.46 6.17 -6.77
C ASP A 8 -13.62 4.67 -7.00
N SER A 9 -13.33 4.19 -8.21
CA SER A 9 -13.41 2.76 -8.53
C SER A 9 -12.40 1.94 -7.73
N LEU A 10 -11.17 2.44 -7.62
CA LEU A 10 -10.10 1.84 -6.82
C LEU A 10 -10.45 1.88 -5.34
N LYS A 11 -10.94 3.02 -4.85
CA LYS A 11 -11.34 3.20 -3.45
C LYS A 11 -12.44 2.21 -3.04
N THR A 12 -13.45 2.05 -3.88
CA THR A 12 -14.56 1.12 -3.65
C THR A 12 -14.04 -0.32 -3.62
N ALA A 13 -13.28 -0.73 -4.64
CA ALA A 13 -12.73 -2.08 -4.72
C ALA A 13 -11.82 -2.43 -3.53
N LEU A 14 -10.99 -1.48 -3.08
CA LEU A 14 -10.12 -1.66 -1.91
C LEU A 14 -10.91 -1.80 -0.61
N THR A 15 -11.96 -0.99 -0.45
CA THR A 15 -12.82 -1.03 0.73
C THR A 15 -13.59 -2.35 0.80
N GLU A 16 -14.21 -2.77 -0.31
CA GLU A 16 -15.01 -4.01 -0.36
C GLU A 16 -14.16 -5.28 -0.29
N ARG A 17 -13.05 -5.35 -1.05
CA ARG A 17 -12.24 -6.58 -1.19
C ARG A 17 -11.26 -6.79 -0.03
N LEU A 18 -10.72 -5.70 0.55
CA LEU A 18 -9.70 -5.76 1.60
C LEU A 18 -10.18 -5.25 2.96
N GLY A 19 -11.46 -4.91 3.08
CA GLY A 19 -12.02 -4.35 4.32
C GLY A 19 -11.25 -3.13 4.81
N ALA A 20 -10.75 -2.31 3.88
CA ALA A 20 -9.96 -1.14 4.22
C ALA A 20 -10.84 -0.11 4.93
N ILE A 21 -10.37 0.39 6.08
CA ILE A 21 -11.09 1.37 6.87
C ILE A 21 -10.80 2.80 6.41
N HIS A 22 -9.64 3.00 5.78
CA HIS A 22 -9.23 4.28 5.22
C HIS A 22 -8.46 4.03 3.92
N VAL A 23 -8.90 4.72 2.88
CA VAL A 23 -8.32 4.61 1.54
C VAL A 23 -8.24 6.00 0.93
N GLU A 24 -7.02 6.41 0.60
CA GLU A 24 -6.74 7.58 -0.21
C GLU A 24 -6.12 7.11 -1.52
N VAL A 25 -6.63 7.61 -2.63
CA VAL A 25 -6.09 7.36 -3.97
C VAL A 25 -5.78 8.73 -4.55
N THR A 26 -4.63 8.86 -5.20
CA THR A 26 -4.18 10.10 -5.84
C THR A 26 -3.64 9.77 -7.22
N ASP A 27 -4.26 10.36 -8.25
CA ASP A 27 -3.77 10.30 -9.62
C ASP A 27 -2.50 11.16 -9.78
N MET A 28 -1.38 10.50 -10.03
CA MET A 28 -0.08 11.12 -10.30
C MET A 28 0.14 11.41 -11.80
N SER A 29 -0.77 10.99 -12.67
CA SER A 29 -0.69 11.22 -14.11
C SER A 29 -1.30 12.54 -14.59
N GLY A 30 -1.77 13.39 -13.66
CA GLY A 30 -2.36 14.69 -13.99
C GLY A 30 -3.73 14.58 -14.67
N GLY A 31 -4.53 13.56 -14.33
CA GLY A 31 -5.88 13.36 -14.86
C GLY A 31 -5.96 12.41 -16.05
N CYS A 32 -4.86 11.75 -16.43
CA CYS A 32 -4.84 10.77 -17.51
C CYS A 32 -5.24 9.35 -17.03
N GLY A 33 -5.30 9.13 -15.71
CA GLY A 33 -5.63 7.83 -15.12
C GLY A 33 -4.63 6.71 -15.46
N GLN A 34 -3.35 7.05 -15.69
CA GLN A 34 -2.31 6.06 -16.03
C GLN A 34 -1.37 5.73 -14.87
N SER A 35 -1.31 6.60 -13.85
CA SER A 35 -0.41 6.45 -12.72
C SER A 35 -1.10 6.81 -11.43
N PHE A 36 -1.22 5.86 -10.50
CA PHE A 36 -1.89 6.11 -9.22
C PHE A 36 -1.00 5.78 -8.03
N THR A 37 -1.09 6.61 -7.00
CA THR A 37 -0.55 6.34 -5.67
C THR A 37 -1.70 6.22 -4.69
N SER A 38 -1.73 5.14 -3.91
CA SER A 38 -2.77 4.90 -2.91
C SER A 38 -2.19 4.66 -1.53
N LEU A 39 -2.86 5.18 -0.51
CA LEU A 39 -2.66 4.85 0.89
C LEU A 39 -3.84 4.00 1.36
N ILE A 40 -3.55 2.78 1.78
CA ILE A 40 -4.54 1.78 2.16
C ILE A 40 -4.28 1.40 3.60
N VAL A 41 -5.28 1.66 4.45
CA VAL A 41 -5.25 1.30 5.85
C VAL A 41 -6.30 0.23 6.09
N SER A 42 -5.85 -0.96 6.48
CA SER A 42 -6.75 -2.09 6.76
C SER A 42 -6.28 -2.86 8.00
N PRO A 43 -7.20 -3.26 8.91
CA PRO A 43 -6.86 -4.16 10.00
C PRO A 43 -6.45 -5.55 9.49
N GLN A 44 -6.82 -5.94 8.26
CA GLN A 44 -6.40 -7.22 7.67
C GLN A 44 -4.88 -7.32 7.47
N PHE A 45 -4.18 -6.19 7.43
CA PHE A 45 -2.73 -6.14 7.28
C PHE A 45 -1.99 -6.42 8.60
N ALA A 46 -2.68 -6.44 9.74
CA ALA A 46 -2.09 -6.78 11.03
C ALA A 46 -1.52 -8.20 11.01
N GLY A 47 -0.29 -8.36 11.50
CA GLY A 47 0.42 -9.64 11.46
C GLY A 47 0.92 -10.10 10.09
N GLN A 48 0.67 -9.33 9.01
CA GLN A 48 1.22 -9.59 7.69
C GLN A 48 2.49 -8.77 7.43
N ASN A 49 3.47 -9.36 6.76
CA ASN A 49 4.65 -8.62 6.27
C ASN A 49 4.29 -7.78 5.02
N SER A 50 5.18 -6.85 4.66
CA SER A 50 4.96 -5.93 3.53
C SER A 50 4.64 -6.67 2.22
N LEU A 51 5.39 -7.73 1.90
CA LEU A 51 5.19 -8.51 0.68
C LEU A 51 3.80 -9.18 0.63
N LYS A 52 3.32 -9.77 1.74
CA LYS A 52 1.99 -10.39 1.81
C LYS A 52 0.89 -9.34 1.62
N ARG A 53 1.01 -8.18 2.26
CA ARG A 53 0.08 -7.05 2.10
C ARG A 53 0.00 -6.62 0.63
N HIS A 54 1.15 -6.42 0.00
CA HIS A 54 1.22 -6.06 -1.43
C HIS A 54 0.65 -7.15 -2.35
N ARG A 55 0.92 -8.43 -2.07
CA ARG A 55 0.32 -9.54 -2.83
C ARG A 55 -1.19 -9.57 -2.69
N ALA A 56 -1.73 -9.34 -1.50
CA ALA A 56 -3.17 -9.27 -1.26
C ALA A 56 -3.81 -8.11 -2.05
N VAL A 57 -3.21 -6.93 -2.03
CA VAL A 57 -3.67 -5.77 -2.82
C VAL A 57 -3.61 -6.05 -4.32
N ASN A 58 -2.48 -6.58 -4.81
CA ASN A 58 -2.33 -6.88 -6.24
C ASN A 58 -3.29 -7.98 -6.70
N ALA A 59 -3.58 -8.96 -5.85
CA ALA A 59 -4.58 -9.99 -6.15
C ALA A 59 -5.99 -9.39 -6.18
N ALA A 60 -6.30 -8.50 -5.24
CA ALA A 60 -7.59 -7.83 -5.17
C ALA A 60 -7.79 -6.90 -6.39
N LEU A 61 -6.78 -6.17 -6.85
CA LEU A 61 -6.88 -5.18 -7.93
C LEU A 61 -6.24 -5.63 -9.25
N ARG A 62 -6.17 -6.94 -9.51
CA ARG A 62 -5.40 -7.47 -10.64
C ARG A 62 -5.86 -6.92 -12.00
N ALA A 63 -7.17 -6.76 -12.19
CA ALA A 63 -7.74 -6.28 -13.45
C ALA A 63 -7.49 -4.79 -13.63
N GLU A 64 -7.60 -4.03 -12.56
CA GLU A 64 -7.42 -2.59 -12.50
C GLU A 64 -5.94 -2.22 -12.71
N ILE A 65 -5.03 -2.88 -11.98
CA ILE A 65 -3.57 -2.68 -12.12
C ILE A 65 -3.11 -3.05 -13.53
N ALA A 66 -3.68 -4.07 -14.16
CA ALA A 66 -3.33 -4.44 -15.53
C ALA A 66 -3.70 -3.35 -16.57
N ALA A 67 -4.64 -2.46 -16.25
CA ALA A 67 -5.03 -1.34 -17.10
C ALA A 67 -4.23 -0.05 -16.81
N ILE A 68 -3.48 0.00 -15.70
CA ILE A 68 -2.71 1.16 -15.25
C ILE A 68 -1.23 0.97 -15.64
N HIS A 69 -0.55 2.02 -16.11
CA HIS A 69 0.87 1.94 -16.44
C HIS A 69 1.76 1.87 -15.20
N ALA A 70 1.46 2.67 -14.17
CA ALA A 70 2.20 2.67 -12.91
C ALA A 70 1.26 2.70 -11.70
N TRP A 71 1.50 1.80 -10.75
CA TRP A 71 0.72 1.71 -9.52
C TRP A 71 1.63 1.64 -8.31
N SER A 72 1.36 2.47 -7.32
CA SER A 72 2.02 2.44 -6.01
C SER A 72 0.98 2.40 -4.90
N ALA A 73 1.15 1.50 -3.94
CA ALA A 73 0.25 1.39 -2.79
C ALA A 73 1.04 1.31 -1.49
N ARG A 74 0.72 2.15 -0.51
CA ARG A 74 1.21 2.00 0.86
C ARG A 74 0.17 1.23 1.66
N CYS A 75 0.57 0.09 2.21
CA CYS A 75 -0.32 -0.81 2.96
C CYS A 75 0.02 -0.75 4.45
N GLN A 76 -0.79 -0.03 5.22
CA GLN A 76 -0.56 0.19 6.65
C GLN A 76 -1.68 -0.39 7.50
N THR A 77 -1.34 -0.75 8.72
CA THR A 77 -2.35 -1.04 9.76
C THR A 77 -2.90 0.27 10.33
N PRO A 78 -4.10 0.24 10.95
CA PRO A 78 -4.65 1.41 11.62
C PRO A 78 -3.68 2.00 12.67
N GLU A 79 -2.99 1.14 13.43
CA GLU A 79 -2.04 1.58 14.46
C GLU A 79 -0.79 2.26 13.86
N GLU A 80 -0.30 1.76 12.72
CA GLU A 80 0.79 2.39 11.97
C GLU A 80 0.37 3.75 11.41
N TRP A 81 -0.84 3.85 10.86
CA TRP A 81 -1.36 5.08 10.27
C TRP A 81 -1.54 6.19 11.31
N GLU A 82 -2.12 5.87 12.47
CA GLU A 82 -2.27 6.82 13.59
C GLU A 82 -0.91 7.32 14.09
N ARG A 83 0.07 6.42 14.23
CA ARG A 83 1.43 6.78 14.65
C ARG A 83 2.12 7.73 13.65
N GLU A 84 2.00 7.46 12.36
CA GLU A 84 2.59 8.32 11.31
C GLU A 84 1.88 9.69 11.23
N LYS A 85 0.54 9.73 11.35
CA LYS A 85 -0.21 10.99 11.46
C LYS A 85 0.26 11.82 12.64
N ALA A 86 0.47 11.20 13.80
CA ALA A 86 0.95 11.89 15.00
C ALA A 86 2.35 12.50 14.80
N LYS A 87 3.26 11.80 14.12
CA LYS A 87 4.61 12.31 13.78
C LYS A 87 4.55 13.52 12.82
N THR A 88 3.61 13.52 11.88
CA THR A 88 3.52 14.58 10.85
C THR A 88 2.95 15.90 11.39
N ARG A 89 2.29 15.90 12.57
CA ARG A 89 1.62 17.08 13.15
C ARG A 89 2.45 17.84 14.21
N ALA A 90 3.65 17.37 14.57
CA ALA A 90 4.52 18.06 15.52
C ALA A 90 5.41 19.10 14.82
N PRO A 91 5.38 20.40 15.20
CA PRO A 91 6.30 21.39 14.65
C PRO A 91 7.62 21.34 15.41
N GLY A 92 8.66 20.78 14.78
CA GLY A 92 10.05 20.91 15.24
C GLY A 92 10.80 19.58 15.36
N GLY A 93 11.64 19.31 14.36
CA GLY A 93 12.98 18.71 14.49
C GLY A 93 13.10 17.26 14.99
N GLY A 94 13.78 16.43 14.19
CA GLY A 94 14.52 15.28 14.72
C GLY A 94 14.74 14.18 13.70
N ASP A 95 15.93 14.18 13.08
CA ASP A 95 16.56 12.98 12.58
C ASP A 95 16.38 11.82 13.58
N GLY A 96 15.78 10.72 13.14
CA GLY A 96 15.44 9.63 14.06
C GLY A 96 14.86 8.45 13.33
N ALA A 97 15.77 7.57 12.89
CA ALA A 97 15.51 6.26 12.34
C ALA A 97 14.49 5.46 13.17
N ASP A 98 13.24 5.42 12.72
CA ASP A 98 12.28 4.37 13.08
C ASP A 98 11.18 4.31 12.01
N ALA A 99 11.63 4.17 10.75
CA ALA A 99 10.80 3.51 9.76
C ALA A 99 10.60 2.08 10.29
N PRO A 100 9.35 1.60 10.49
CA PRO A 100 9.14 0.18 10.78
C PRO A 100 9.89 -0.60 9.70
N PRO A 101 10.63 -1.67 10.04
CA PRO A 101 11.58 -2.27 9.13
C PRO A 101 10.87 -2.49 7.79
N LEU A 102 11.37 -1.79 6.78
CA LEU A 102 11.15 -2.14 5.39
C LEU A 102 11.87 -3.47 5.20
N ASP A 103 11.36 -4.55 5.80
CA ASP A 103 11.85 -5.91 5.58
C ASP A 103 11.32 -6.36 4.22
N GLY A 104 11.85 -5.67 3.22
CA GLY A 104 12.03 -6.12 1.87
C GLY A 104 13.54 -6.07 1.62
N THR A 105 14.26 -6.99 2.28
CA THR A 105 15.55 -7.62 1.92
C THR A 105 16.40 -7.82 3.17
N ARG A 106 16.08 -8.83 3.98
CA ARG A 106 17.15 -9.58 4.64
C ARG A 106 17.74 -10.56 3.63
N GLU A 107 18.91 -10.18 3.13
CA GLU A 107 19.98 -11.00 2.54
C GLU A 107 19.54 -12.32 1.92
N GLY A 108 19.57 -12.41 0.58
CA GLY A 108 19.29 -13.63 -0.18
C GLY A 108 20.17 -14.83 0.18
N ARG A 109 19.91 -15.47 1.32
CA ARG A 109 20.50 -16.72 1.77
C ARG A 109 19.38 -17.70 2.13
N VAL A 110 19.31 -18.79 1.38
CA VAL A 110 18.56 -19.98 1.74
C VAL A 110 19.43 -20.86 2.64
N GLU A 111 19.26 -20.78 3.95
CA GLU A 111 19.82 -21.78 4.87
C GLU A 111 18.74 -22.82 5.18
N GLY A 112 18.97 -24.08 4.77
CA GLY A 112 18.05 -25.18 5.07
C GLY A 112 18.04 -26.40 4.13
N VAL A 113 18.94 -26.55 3.16
CA VAL A 113 19.17 -27.88 2.54
C VAL A 113 20.20 -28.61 3.38
N SER A 114 19.71 -29.37 4.35
CA SER A 114 20.45 -30.48 4.95
C SER A 114 20.08 -31.73 4.16
N ALA A 115 21.08 -32.31 3.48
CA ALA A 115 21.08 -33.70 3.04
C ALA A 115 22.00 -34.50 3.98
#